data_AF-A0A3D5QCN6-F1
#
_entry.id   AF-A0A3D5QCN6-F1
#
_cell.length_a   1.000
_cell.length_b   1.000
_cell.length_c   1.000
_cell.angle_alpha   90.00
_cell.angle_beta   90.00
_cell.angle_gamma   90.00
#
_symmetry.space_group_name_H-M   'P 1'
#
loop_
_entity.id
_entity.type
_entity.pdbx_description
1 polymer ?
#
loop_
_entity_poly.entity_id
_entity_poly.type
_entity_poly.pdbx_seq_one_letter_code
_entity_poly.pdbx_strand_id
1 'polypeptide(L)' 'MPEKIGIIGLGLIGGSLAKAFNKAGIKVYGYDKSIDSISSAVECG' A
#
# COMPACT_ATOMS: atom_id res chain seq x y z
N MET A 1 -12.01 15.69 -7.02
CA MET A 1 -11.22 14.57 -7.59
C MET A 1 -10.90 13.63 -6.44
N PRO A 2 -11.10 12.30 -6.53
CA PRO A 2 -10.68 11.42 -5.44
C PRO A 2 -9.15 11.48 -5.30
N GLU A 3 -8.68 11.66 -4.07
CA GLU A 3 -7.25 11.66 -3.76
C GLU A 3 -6.67 10.26 -4.06
N LYS A 4 -5.48 10.23 -4.66
CA LYS A 4 -4.75 9.00 -4.95
C LYS A 4 -3.42 9.07 -4.23
N ILE A 5 -3.03 7.99 -3.57
CA ILE A 5 -1.79 7.91 -2.80
C ILE A 5 -0.85 6.93 -3.47
N GLY A 6 0.41 7.34 -3.66
CA GLY A 6 1.50 6.47 -4.06
C GLY A 6 2.40 6.14 -2.87
N ILE A 7 2.76 4.88 -2.68
CA ILE A 7 3.68 4.43 -1.62
C ILE A 7 4.82 3.63 -2.26
N ILE A 8 6.05 4.10 -2.05
CA ILE A 8 7.28 3.45 -2.49
C ILE A 8 7.94 2.82 -1.25
N GLY A 9 8.06 1.49 -1.24
CA GLY A 9 8.43 0.68 -0.09
C GLY A 9 7.19 0.16 0.64
N LEU A 10 6.98 -1.15 0.63
CA LEU A 10 5.81 -1.86 1.18
C LEU A 10 6.18 -2.82 2.33
N GLY A 11 7.34 -2.60 2.96
CA GLY A 11 7.69 -3.25 4.22
C GLY A 11 6.75 -2.85 5.37
N LEU A 12 7.17 -3.10 6.62
CA LEU A 12 6.33 -2.94 7.81
C LEU A 12 5.54 -1.61 7.87
N ILE A 13 6.22 -0.47 7.63
CA ILE A 13 5.58 0.86 7.71
C ILE A 13 4.77 1.16 6.44
N GLY A 14 5.38 1.04 5.27
CA GLY A 14 4.72 1.40 4.02
C GLY A 14 3.49 0.55 3.71
N GLY A 15 3.55 -0.75 4.01
CA GLY A 15 2.38 -1.64 3.92
C GLY A 15 1.28 -1.27 4.92
N SER A 16 1.64 -0.91 6.16
CA SER A 16 0.67 -0.45 7.16
C SER A 16 -0.04 0.83 6.74
N LEU A 17 0.69 1.78 6.15
CA LEU A 17 0.11 2.99 5.58
C LEU A 17 -0.79 2.68 4.39
N ALA A 18 -0.34 1.82 3.47
CA ALA A 18 -1.14 1.40 2.31
C ALA A 18 -2.48 0.83 2.74
N LYS A 19 -2.47 -0.04 3.74
CA LYS A 19 -3.67 -0.63 4.35
C LYS A 19 -4.57 0.41 5.00
N ALA A 20 -3.99 1.32 5.79
CA ALA A 20 -4.76 2.36 6.48
C ALA A 20 -5.48 3.30 5.50
N PHE A 21 -4.78 3.75 4.46
CA PHE A 21 -5.37 4.61 3.43
C PHE A 21 -6.39 3.88 2.57
N ASN A 22 -6.14 2.61 2.22
CA ASN A 22 -7.13 1.79 1.52
C ASN A 22 -8.42 1.66 2.33
N LYS A 23 -8.31 1.36 3.64
CA LYS A 23 -9.45 1.31 4.57
C LYS A 23 -10.18 2.64 4.72
N ALA A 24 -9.51 3.77 4.54
CA ALA A 24 -10.13 5.09 4.51
C ALA A 24 -10.88 5.39 3.19
N GLY A 25 -10.93 4.44 2.25
CA GLY A 25 -11.57 4.58 0.94
C GLY A 25 -10.72 5.29 -0.10
N ILE A 26 -9.44 5.51 0.19
CA ILE A 26 -8.51 6.20 -0.71
C ILE A 26 -7.83 5.17 -1.61
N LYS A 27 -7.75 5.47 -2.91
CA LYS A 27 -7.07 4.57 -3.85
C LYS A 27 -5.55 4.67 -3.67
N VAL A 28 -4.92 3.55 -3.33
CA VAL A 28 -3.47 3.44 -3.12
C VAL A 28 -2.80 2.68 -4.26
N TYR A 29 -1.66 3.18 -4.71
CA TYR A 29 -0.74 2.50 -5.62
C TYR A 29 0.57 2.23 -4.87
N GLY A 30 0.89 0.95 -4.68
CA GLY A 30 2.11 0.53 -3.99
C GLY A 30 3.19 0.05 -4.96
N TYR A 31 4.45 0.29 -4.62
CA TYR A 31 5.61 -0.30 -5.27
C TYR A 31 6.64 -0.73 -4.23
N ASP A 32 7.23 -1.91 -4.42
CA ASP A 32 8.43 -2.35 -3.71
C ASP A 32 9.32 -3.12 -4.69
N LYS A 33 10.62 -3.21 -4.39
CA LYS A 33 11.53 -4.08 -5.15
C LYS A 33 11.30 -5.57 -4.84
N SER A 34 10.76 -5.86 -3.65
CA SER A 34 10.49 -7.21 -3.18
C SER A 34 9.08 -7.64 -3.57
N ILE A 35 8.99 -8.72 -4.35
CA ILE A 35 7.71 -9.32 -4.72
C ILE A 35 6.94 -9.81 -3.49
N ASP A 36 7.64 -10.33 -2.48
CA ASP A 36 7.02 -10.85 -1.25
C ASP A 36 6.35 -9.71 -0.46
N SER A 37 6.98 -8.53 -0.42
CA SER A 37 6.41 -7.35 0.22
C SER A 37 5.20 -6.82 -0.52
N ILE A 38 5.21 -6.89 -1.86
CA ILE A 38 4.03 -6.57 -2.68
C ILE A 38 2.88 -7.53 -2.38
N SER A 39 3.11 -8.85 -2.45
CA SER A 39 2.08 -9.86 -2.20
C SER A 39 1.49 -9.72 -0.80
N SER A 40 2.35 -9.57 0.21
CA SER A 40 1.92 -9.39 1.60
C SER A 40 1.05 -8.13 1.77
N ALA A 41 1.42 -7.01 1.12
CA ALA A 41 0.67 -5.77 1.20
C ALA A 41 -0.69 -5.84 0.48
N VAL A 42 -0.78 -6.61 -0.61
CA VAL A 42 -2.04 -6.82 -1.37
C VAL A 42 -2.98 -7.78 -0.63
N GLU A 43 -2.47 -8.89 -0.09
CA GLU A 43 -3.27 -9.88 0.64
C GLU A 43 -3.78 -9.35 1.99
N CYS A 44 -2.97 -8.53 2.66
CA CYS A 44 -3.35 -7.93 3.94
C CYS A 44 -4.14 -6.61 3.80
N GLY A 45 -4.22 -6.06 2.60
CA GLY A 45 -4.86 -4.77 2.27
C GLY A 45 -6.36 -4.78 2.48
#